data_AF-A0A1F9I6N0-F1
#
_entry.id   AF-A0A1F9I6N0-F1
#
_cell.length_a   1.000
_cell.length_b   1.000
_cell.length_c   1.000
_cell.angle_alpha   90.00
_cell.angle_beta   90.00
_cell.angle_gamma   90.00
#
_symmetry.space_group_name_H-M   'P 1'
#
loop_
_entity.id
_entity.type
_entity.pdbx_description
1 polymer ?
#
loop_
_entity_poly.entity_id
_entity_poly.type
_entity_poly.pdbx_seq_one_letter_code
_entity_poly.pdbx_strand_id
1 'polypeptide(L)'
;MKTDALEAFKKASLGADNDAYEIIAELDPEYFAKLKGIYVDATFGREGALARKTKELIMVGITCAMLRPRGVRVHTERALSLGATPREVLEAMEVAAIPGGMPGLWLGVETLQGILKARGQEFK
;
A
#
# COMPACT_ATOMS: atom_id res chain seq x y z
N MET A 1 -15.28 12.49 16.27
CA MET A 1 -14.78 12.98 14.96
C MET A 1 -13.29 12.73 14.73
N LYS A 2 -12.37 13.37 15.48
CA LYS A 2 -10.91 13.14 15.31
C LYS A 2 -10.51 11.67 15.53
N THR A 3 -11.04 11.04 16.58
CA THR A 3 -10.74 9.65 16.95
C THR A 3 -11.25 8.65 15.92
N ASP A 4 -12.49 8.82 15.44
CA ASP A 4 -13.15 7.91 14.48
C ASP A 4 -12.45 7.88 13.11
N ALA A 5 -11.89 9.02 12.69
CA ALA A 5 -11.13 9.09 11.44
C ALA A 5 -9.79 8.37 11.56
N LEU A 6 -9.07 8.56 12.67
CA LEU A 6 -7.78 7.94 12.90
C LEU A 6 -7.88 6.42 13.03
N GLU A 7 -8.88 5.92 13.77
CA GLU A 7 -9.15 4.48 13.86
C GLU A 7 -9.47 3.86 12.49
N ALA A 8 -10.23 4.57 11.65
CA ALA A 8 -10.52 4.09 10.30
C ALA A 8 -9.27 4.01 9.42
N PHE A 9 -8.36 5.00 9.51
CA PHE A 9 -7.09 4.95 8.79
C PHE A 9 -6.17 3.82 9.30
N LYS A 10 -6.12 3.59 10.62
CA LYS A 10 -5.41 2.45 11.20
C LYS A 10 -5.97 1.12 10.70
N LYS A 11 -7.29 0.98 10.64
CA LYS A 11 -7.93 -0.21 10.06
C LYS A 11 -7.60 -0.34 8.57
N ALA A 12 -7.63 0.78 7.83
CA ALA A 12 -7.28 0.81 6.42
C ALA A 12 -5.79 0.55 6.15
N SER A 13 -4.91 0.74 7.13
CA SER A 13 -3.48 0.44 6.97
C SER A 13 -3.23 -1.05 6.81
N LEU A 14 -4.10 -1.91 7.35
CA LEU A 14 -3.94 -3.37 7.40
C LEU A 14 -2.58 -3.80 7.97
N GLY A 15 -2.10 -3.03 8.95
CA GLY A 15 -0.82 -3.25 9.62
C GLY A 15 0.39 -2.77 8.82
N ALA A 16 0.20 -2.08 7.69
CA ALA A 16 1.30 -1.46 6.97
C ALA A 16 1.89 -0.28 7.75
N ASP A 17 3.22 -0.15 7.71
CA ASP A 17 3.96 0.87 8.43
C ASP A 17 3.78 2.25 7.77
N ASN A 18 3.08 3.16 8.46
CA ASN A 18 2.76 4.50 7.98
C ASN A 18 2.30 5.44 9.10
N ASP A 19 3.24 6.18 9.69
CA ASP A 19 3.05 7.16 10.77
C ASP A 19 2.50 8.53 10.31
N ALA A 20 2.52 8.81 9.01
CA ALA A 20 2.16 10.14 8.52
C ALA A 20 0.69 10.50 8.79
N TYR A 21 -0.20 9.51 8.90
CA TYR A 21 -1.60 9.78 9.17
C TYR A 21 -1.84 10.22 10.62
N GLU A 22 -1.12 9.63 11.58
CA GLU A 22 -1.07 10.09 12.97
C GLU A 22 -0.58 11.54 13.03
N ILE A 23 0.53 11.83 12.34
CA ILE A 23 1.12 13.17 12.29
C ILE A 23 0.13 14.18 11.67
N ILE A 24 -0.49 13.86 10.53
CA ILE A 24 -1.48 14.75 9.90
C ILE A 24 -2.69 14.96 10.81
N ALA A 25 -3.17 13.92 11.49
CA ALA A 25 -4.28 14.02 12.42
C ALA A 25 -3.96 14.90 13.64
N GLU A 26 -2.69 14.96 14.06
CA GLU A 26 -2.22 15.86 15.11
C GLU A 26 -2.10 17.30 14.62
N LEU A 27 -1.46 17.51 13.47
CA LEU A 27 -1.16 18.84 12.93
C LEU A 27 -2.39 19.56 12.35
N ASP A 28 -3.27 18.85 11.66
CA ASP A 28 -4.48 19.42 11.05
C ASP A 28 -5.66 18.42 11.10
N PRO A 29 -6.38 18.38 12.25
CA PRO A 29 -7.50 17.46 12.44
C PRO A 29 -8.67 17.68 11.48
N GLU A 30 -8.91 18.92 11.05
CA GLU A 30 -10.03 19.24 10.16
C GLU A 30 -9.74 18.74 8.74
N TYR A 31 -8.53 18.97 8.24
CA TYR A 31 -8.08 18.41 6.98
C TYR A 31 -8.10 16.88 7.00
N PHE A 32 -7.59 16.26 8.07
CA PHE A 32 -7.54 14.81 8.21
C PHE A 32 -8.93 14.16 8.15
N ALA A 33 -9.93 14.77 8.80
CA ALA A 33 -11.31 14.28 8.76
C ALA A 33 -11.89 14.27 7.33
N LYS A 34 -11.56 15.27 6.51
CA LYS A 34 -11.98 15.36 5.10
C LYS A 34 -11.19 14.39 4.20
N LEU A 35 -9.91 14.19 4.48
CA LEU A 35 -9.03 13.29 3.73
C LEU A 35 -9.56 11.85 3.72
N LYS A 36 -10.11 11.36 4.85
CA LYS A 36 -10.68 9.99 4.95
C LYS A 36 -11.69 9.70 3.85
N GLY A 37 -12.67 10.59 3.66
CA GLY A 37 -13.83 10.33 2.80
C GLY A 37 -13.44 10.14 1.34
N ILE A 38 -12.50 10.95 0.85
CA ILE A 38 -12.02 10.84 -0.53
C ILE A 38 -10.94 9.75 -0.64
N TYR A 39 -9.99 9.70 0.29
CA TYR A 39 -8.80 8.89 0.12
C TYR A 39 -9.04 7.41 0.39
N VAL A 40 -9.76 7.05 1.46
CA VAL A 40 -10.02 5.64 1.82
C VAL A 40 -11.38 5.20 1.28
N ASP A 41 -12.43 5.92 1.67
CA ASP A 41 -13.82 5.45 1.48
C ASP A 41 -14.30 5.57 0.02
N ALA A 42 -13.71 6.46 -0.79
CA ALA A 42 -14.07 6.61 -2.20
C ALA A 42 -13.18 5.82 -3.18
N THR A 43 -12.03 5.28 -2.74
CA THR A 43 -11.04 4.65 -3.65
C THR A 43 -10.75 3.17 -3.31
N PHE A 44 -9.61 2.89 -2.66
CA PHE A 44 -9.11 1.54 -2.40
C PHE A 44 -9.81 0.86 -1.23
N GLY A 45 -10.29 1.62 -0.25
CA GLY A 45 -11.05 1.09 0.89
C GLY A 45 -12.51 0.75 0.57
N ARG A 46 -13.03 1.24 -0.56
CA ARG A 46 -14.40 0.94 -1.02
C ARG A 46 -14.47 -0.44 -1.67
N GLU A 47 -15.46 -1.24 -1.31
CA GLU A 47 -15.78 -2.44 -2.10
C GLU A 47 -16.37 -2.05 -3.46
N GLY A 48 -16.14 -2.88 -4.48
CA GLY A 48 -16.62 -2.61 -5.84
C GLY A 48 -16.18 -3.67 -6.84
N ALA A 49 -16.22 -3.32 -8.13
CA ALA A 49 -15.92 -4.25 -9.23
C ALA A 49 -14.52 -4.88 -9.16
N LEU A 50 -13.54 -4.14 -8.61
CA LEU A 50 -12.23 -4.68 -8.28
C LEU A 50 -12.17 -4.93 -6.77
N ALA A 51 -11.80 -6.16 -6.39
CA ALA A 51 -11.51 -6.48 -5.01
C ALA A 51 -10.35 -5.62 -4.49
N ARG A 52 -10.34 -5.33 -3.19
CA ARG A 52 -9.29 -4.51 -2.58
C ARG A 52 -7.87 -5.06 -2.82
N LYS A 53 -7.70 -6.39 -2.80
CA LYS A 53 -6.43 -7.06 -3.15
C LYS A 53 -5.90 -6.60 -4.51
N THR A 54 -6.76 -6.61 -5.52
CA THR A 54 -6.42 -6.18 -6.88
C THR A 54 -6.03 -4.70 -6.93
N LYS A 55 -6.73 -3.83 -6.19
CA LYS A 55 -6.40 -2.41 -6.11
C LYS A 55 -5.01 -2.16 -5.48
N GLU A 56 -4.66 -2.91 -4.43
CA GLU A 56 -3.34 -2.81 -3.82
C GLU A 56 -2.24 -3.30 -4.78
N LEU A 57 -2.46 -4.38 -5.54
CA LEU A 57 -1.51 -4.84 -6.58
C LEU A 57 -1.30 -3.78 -7.68
N ILE A 58 -2.36 -3.10 -8.10
CA ILE A 58 -2.25 -1.96 -9.04
C ILE A 58 -1.39 -0.85 -8.44
N MET A 59 -1.61 -0.49 -7.17
CA MET A 59 -0.83 0.54 -6.49
C MET A 59 0.64 0.13 -6.28
N VAL A 60 0.93 -1.16 -6.05
CA VAL A 60 2.31 -1.69 -6.05
C VAL A 60 2.98 -1.40 -7.40
N GLY A 61 2.35 -1.77 -8.52
CA GLY A 61 2.90 -1.52 -9.85
C GLY A 61 3.14 -0.04 -10.13
N ILE A 62 2.17 0.83 -9.83
CA ILE A 62 2.29 2.29 -10.03
C ILE A 62 3.43 2.87 -9.19
N THR A 63 3.48 2.55 -7.89
CA THR A 63 4.51 3.11 -6.99
C THR A 63 5.90 2.58 -7.30
N CYS A 64 6.00 1.35 -7.81
CA CYS A 64 7.21 0.75 -8.34
C CYS A 64 7.71 1.54 -9.57
N ALA A 65 6.87 1.74 -10.58
CA ALA A 65 7.20 2.50 -11.78
C ALA A 65 7.56 3.97 -11.50
N MET A 66 6.97 4.57 -10.45
CA MET A 66 7.24 5.95 -10.04
C MET A 66 8.42 6.10 -9.08
N LEU A 67 9.15 5.03 -8.75
CA LEU A 67 10.25 5.04 -7.77
C LEU A 67 9.84 5.67 -6.44
N ARG A 68 8.76 5.16 -5.84
CA ARG A 68 8.23 5.64 -4.55
C ARG A 68 8.40 4.57 -3.45
N PRO A 69 9.58 4.49 -2.79
CA PRO A 69 9.89 3.42 -1.83
C PRO A 69 8.83 3.21 -0.74
N ARG A 70 8.36 4.31 -0.12
CA ARG A 70 7.32 4.25 0.90
C ARG A 70 6.00 3.68 0.36
N GLY A 71 5.62 4.08 -0.85
CA GLY A 71 4.42 3.57 -1.51
C GLY A 71 4.53 2.08 -1.83
N VAL A 72 5.66 1.66 -2.41
CA VAL A 72 5.96 0.25 -2.71
C VAL A 72 5.82 -0.60 -1.44
N ARG A 73 6.40 -0.16 -0.32
CA ARG A 73 6.31 -0.86 0.96
C ARG A 73 4.86 -0.97 1.45
N VAL A 74 4.17 0.15 1.60
CA VAL A 74 2.82 0.21 2.18
C VAL A 74 1.84 -0.66 1.39
N HIS A 75 1.85 -0.56 0.05
CA HIS A 75 0.93 -1.30 -0.79
C HIS A 75 1.30 -2.79 -0.88
N THR A 76 2.59 -3.14 -0.82
CA THR A 76 3.01 -4.53 -0.73
C THR A 76 2.54 -5.17 0.58
N GLU A 77 2.74 -4.49 1.71
CA GLU A 77 2.30 -4.99 3.01
C GLU A 77 0.78 -5.20 3.05
N ARG A 78 0.00 -4.26 2.51
CA ARG A 78 -1.46 -4.37 2.41
C ARG A 78 -1.91 -5.50 1.49
N ALA A 79 -1.30 -5.62 0.30
CA ALA A 79 -1.63 -6.69 -0.64
C ALA A 79 -1.42 -8.06 0.00
N LEU A 80 -0.27 -8.28 0.65
CA LEU A 80 0.03 -9.52 1.36
C LEU A 80 -0.94 -9.77 2.52
N SER A 81 -1.30 -8.73 3.29
CA SER A 81 -2.32 -8.85 4.37
C SER A 81 -3.72 -9.18 3.85
N LEU A 82 -4.02 -8.89 2.58
CA LEU A 82 -5.27 -9.25 1.89
C LEU A 82 -5.18 -10.62 1.19
N GLY A 83 -4.14 -11.40 1.46
CA GLY A 83 -3.95 -12.73 0.90
C GLY A 83 -3.34 -12.74 -0.50
N ALA A 84 -2.70 -11.65 -0.95
CA ALA A 84 -1.87 -11.73 -2.14
C ALA A 84 -0.65 -12.62 -1.89
N THR A 85 -0.25 -13.40 -2.90
CA THR A 85 0.97 -14.19 -2.81
C THR A 85 2.20 -13.32 -3.11
N PRO A 86 3.41 -13.68 -2.62
CA PRO A 86 4.64 -13.02 -3.04
C PRO A 86 4.82 -13.01 -4.56
N ARG A 87 4.36 -14.08 -5.24
CA ARG A 87 4.34 -14.18 -6.70
C ARG A 87 3.42 -13.17 -7.38
N GLU A 88 2.19 -12.98 -6.88
CA GLU A 88 1.27 -11.96 -7.41
C GLU A 88 1.87 -10.55 -7.27
N VAL A 89 2.55 -10.26 -6.15
CA VAL A 89 3.22 -8.98 -5.93
C VAL A 89 4.40 -8.78 -6.89
N LEU A 90 5.25 -9.80 -7.04
CA LEU A 90 6.38 -9.74 -7.98
C LEU A 90 5.89 -9.52 -9.40
N GLU A 91 4.85 -10.23 -9.84
CA GLU A 91 4.30 -10.10 -11.19
C GLU A 91 3.77 -8.68 -11.44
N ALA A 92 3.14 -8.04 -10.46
CA ALA A 92 2.73 -6.64 -10.58
C ALA A 92 3.93 -5.69 -10.76
N MET A 93 5.06 -5.95 -10.11
CA MET A 93 6.30 -5.18 -10.29
C MET A 93 6.94 -5.44 -11.66
N GLU A 94 6.95 -6.69 -12.12
CA GLU A 94 7.49 -7.09 -13.43
C GLU A 94 6.71 -6.45 -14.58
N VAL A 95 5.37 -6.44 -14.50
CA VAL A 95 4.51 -5.75 -15.49
C VAL A 95 4.78 -4.25 -15.49
N ALA A 96 4.94 -3.64 -14.30
CA ALA A 96 5.27 -2.22 -14.19
C ALA A 96 6.68 -1.87 -14.67
N ALA A 97 7.62 -2.82 -14.68
CA ALA A 97 8.98 -2.61 -15.14
C ALA A 97 9.07 -2.34 -16.66
N ILE A 98 8.11 -2.82 -17.45
CA ILE A 98 8.07 -2.59 -18.90
C ILE A 98 7.92 -1.08 -19.22
N PRO A 99 6.90 -0.36 -18.69
CA PRO A 99 6.79 1.09 -18.88
C PRO A 99 7.65 1.90 -17.89
N GLY A 100 7.95 1.39 -16.70
CA GLY A 100 8.61 2.12 -15.61
C GLY A 100 10.14 1.96 -15.55
N GLY A 101 10.69 0.98 -16.28
CA GLY A 101 12.12 0.68 -16.30
C GLY A 101 12.60 -0.19 -15.13
N MET A 102 13.80 -0.77 -15.32
CA MET A 102 14.44 -1.69 -14.36
C MET A 102 14.70 -1.12 -12.96
N PRO A 103 15.03 0.17 -12.77
CA PRO A 103 15.24 0.72 -11.42
C PRO A 103 14.03 0.57 -10.49
N GLY A 104 12.82 0.67 -11.04
CA GLY A 104 11.59 0.42 -10.29
C GLY A 104 11.54 -1.02 -9.78
N LEU A 105 11.82 -1.98 -10.67
CA LEU A 105 11.83 -3.40 -10.32
C LEU A 105 12.85 -3.72 -9.23
N TRP A 106 14.07 -3.17 -9.30
CA TRP A 106 15.09 -3.37 -8.26
C TRP A 106 14.62 -2.91 -6.88
N LEU A 107 14.10 -1.68 -6.80
CA LEU A 107 13.49 -1.16 -5.58
C LEU A 107 12.34 -2.05 -5.10
N GLY A 108 11.50 -2.51 -6.02
CA GLY A 108 10.38 -3.40 -5.77
C GLY A 108 10.81 -4.72 -5.11
N VAL A 109 11.74 -5.44 -5.74
CA VAL A 109 12.18 -6.75 -5.27
C VAL A 109 12.95 -6.68 -3.95
N GLU A 110 13.78 -5.64 -3.75
CA GLU A 110 14.46 -5.40 -2.49
C GLU A 110 13.45 -5.14 -1.36
N THR A 111 12.43 -4.33 -1.66
CA THR A 111 11.35 -4.02 -0.71
C THR A 111 10.54 -5.28 -0.37
N LEU A 112 10.12 -6.05 -1.37
CA LEU A 112 9.37 -7.31 -1.17
C LEU A 112 10.18 -8.29 -0.32
N GLN A 113 11.47 -8.50 -0.65
CA GLN A 113 12.33 -9.38 0.13
C GLN A 113 12.46 -8.91 1.59
N GLY A 114 12.61 -7.60 1.81
CA GLY A 114 12.67 -7.04 3.16
C GLY A 114 11.38 -7.28 3.96
N ILE A 115 10.22 -7.14 3.32
CA ILE A 115 8.92 -7.40 3.95
C ILE A 115 8.75 -8.88 4.30
N LEU A 116 9.09 -9.80 3.38
CA LEU A 116 8.97 -11.24 3.61
C LEU A 116 9.87 -11.68 4.76
N LYS A 117 11.12 -11.19 4.81
CA LYS A 117 12.03 -11.43 5.94
C LYS A 117 11.44 -10.95 7.27
N ALA A 118 10.91 -9.72 7.31
CA ALA A 118 10.28 -9.17 8.51
C ALA A 118 9.05 -9.97 8.97
N ARG A 119 8.34 -10.60 8.03
CA ARG A 119 7.17 -11.45 8.30
C ARG A 119 7.53 -12.92 8.59
N GLY A 120 8.80 -13.31 8.53
CA GLY A 120 9.21 -14.72 8.62
C GLY A 120 8.62 -15.59 7.49
N GLN A 121 8.35 -14.99 6.33
CA GLN A 121 7.77 -15.64 5.16
C GLN A 121 8.84 -15.93 4.12
N GLU A 122 8.74 -17.09 3.48
CA GLU A 122 9.55 -17.43 2.32
C GLU A 122 8.87 -16.97 1.03
N PHE A 123 9.68 -16.71 0.00
CA PHE A 123 9.17 -16.50 -1.34
C PHE A 123 8.68 -17.85 -1.90
N LYS A 124 7.38 -17.97 -2.13
CA LYS A 124 6.73 -19.14 -2.74
C LYS A 124 5.90 -18.70 -3.93
#